data_AF-U7QAC0-F1
#
_entry.id   AF-U7QAC0-F1
#
_cell.length_a   1.000
_cell.length_b   1.000
_cell.length_c   1.000
_cell.angle_alpha   90.00
_cell.angle_beta   90.00
_cell.angle_gamma   90.00
#
_symmetry.space_group_name_H-M   'P 1'
#
loop_
_entity.id
_entity.type
_entity.pdbx_description
1 polymer ?
#
loop_
_entity_poly.entity_id
_entity_poly.type
_entity_poly.pdbx_seq_one_letter_code
_entity_poly.pdbx_strand_id
1 'polypeptide(L)' 'MITYEQFIQNRYTYDWQPSRLLPVLLGQEPLRDHRCLWTYLSLPLENLSEQQAYSILEEVWLSWYQWWHPRFPNI' A
#
# COMPACT_ATOMS: atom_id res chain seq x y z
N MET A 1 -13.72 -5.54 3.22
CA MET A 1 -13.77 -4.45 2.23
C MET A 1 -13.53 -3.14 2.96
N ILE A 2 -12.54 -2.34 2.55
CA ILE A 2 -12.25 -1.03 3.15
C ILE A 2 -13.02 0.02 2.35
N THR A 3 -13.80 0.87 2.99
CA THR A 3 -14.49 1.99 2.31
C THR A 3 -13.51 3.11 1.99
N TYR A 4 -13.86 3.99 1.04
CA TYR A 4 -13.04 5.17 0.76
C TYR A 4 -12.80 6.03 2.02
N GLU A 5 -13.82 6.18 2.87
CA GLU A 5 -13.71 6.93 4.12
C GLU A 5 -12.74 6.27 5.11
N GLN A 6 -12.84 4.94 5.27
CA GLN A 6 -11.91 4.17 6.10
C GLN A 6 -10.47 4.24 5.56
N PHE A 7 -10.31 4.20 4.24
CA PHE A 7 -9.02 4.39 3.59
C PHE A 7 -8.42 5.76 3.89
N ILE A 8 -9.21 6.83 3.73
CA ILE A 8 -8.77 8.20 4.02
C ILE A 8 -8.44 8.38 5.52
N GLN A 9 -9.25 7.82 6.41
CA GLN A 9 -9.01 7.92 7.85
C GLN A 9 -7.73 7.19 8.29
N ASN A 10 -7.46 6.01 7.72
CA ASN A 10 -6.19 5.31 7.95
C ASN A 10 -5.00 6.14 7.49
N ARG A 11 -5.09 6.79 6.33
CA ARG A 11 -4.02 7.68 5.85
C ARG A 11 -3.77 8.85 6.79
N TYR A 12 -4.81 9.47 7.35
CA TYR A 12 -4.62 10.51 8.37
C TYR A 12 -3.90 10.02 9.63
N THR A 13 -4.13 8.77 10.01
CA THR A 13 -3.59 8.18 11.23
C THR A 13 -2.16 7.67 11.04
N TYR A 14 -1.85 7.08 9.89
CA TYR A 14 -0.63 6.30 9.68
C TYR A 14 0.36 6.90 8.68
N ASP A 15 -0.06 7.82 7.78
CA ASP A 15 0.86 8.45 6.81
C ASP A 15 1.67 9.61 7.43
N TRP A 16 1.46 9.94 8.71
CA TRP A 16 2.23 10.98 9.38
C TRP A 16 3.69 10.56 9.56
N GLN A 17 4.59 11.30 8.90
CA GLN A 17 6.03 11.07 8.96
C GLN A 17 6.73 12.35 9.44
N PRO A 18 7.09 12.44 10.75
CA PRO A 18 7.76 13.63 11.31
C PRO A 18 9.02 14.04 10.54
N SER A 19 9.72 13.08 9.93
CA SER A 19 10.90 13.30 9.08
C SER A 19 10.65 14.22 7.89
N ARG A 20 9.40 14.39 7.45
CA ARG A 20 9.04 15.22 6.28
C ARG A 20 8.78 16.69 6.61
N LEU A 21 8.73 17.06 7.89
CA LEU A 21 8.42 18.44 8.30
C LEU A 21 9.41 19.46 7.75
N LEU A 22 10.71 19.19 7.86
CA LEU A 22 11.77 20.08 7.37
C LEU A 22 11.73 20.26 5.85
N PRO A 23 11.74 19.18 5.03
CA PRO A 23 11.60 19.29 3.57
C PRO A 23 10.33 20.03 3.14
N VAL A 24 9.20 19.81 3.83
CA VAL A 24 7.93 20.49 3.54
C VAL A 24 8.01 21.99 3.80
N LEU A 25 8.59 22.41 4.94
CA LEU A 25 8.77 23.82 5.28
C LEU A 25 9.73 24.53 4.32
N LEU A 26 10.72 23.81 3.78
CA LEU A 26 11.67 24.30 2.78
C LEU A 26 11.12 24.24 1.34
N GLY A 27 9.89 23.75 1.14
CA GLY A 27 9.26 23.62 -0.18
C GLY A 27 9.87 22.55 -1.08
N GLN A 28 10.62 21.60 -0.52
CA GLN A 28 11.30 20.53 -1.25
C GLN A 28 10.38 19.33 -1.52
N GLU A 29 9.39 19.11 -0.65
CA GLU A 29 8.46 17.98 -0.75
C GLU A 29 7.02 18.35 -0.34
N PRO A 30 6.00 17.64 -0.86
CA PRO A 30 4.64 17.74 -0.35
C PRO A 30 4.48 17.08 1.03
N LEU A 31 3.51 17.55 1.81
CA LEU A 31 3.20 17.00 3.15
C LEU A 31 2.79 15.52 3.14
N ARG A 32 2.23 15.04 2.02
CA ARG A 32 1.79 13.65 1.85
C ARG A 32 2.53 12.98 0.71
N ASP A 33 2.85 11.70 0.89
CA ASP A 33 3.26 10.86 -0.23
C ASP A 33 2.03 10.46 -1.03
N HIS A 34 2.00 10.84 -2.30
CA HIS A 34 0.94 10.44 -3.23
C HIS A 34 1.37 9.28 -4.13
N ARG A 35 2.60 8.78 -3.98
CA ARG A 35 3.07 7.62 -4.72
C ARG A 35 2.35 6.36 -4.21
N CYS A 36 1.82 5.56 -5.13
CA CYS A 36 1.11 4.33 -4.83
C CYS A 36 1.79 3.14 -5.50
N LEU A 37 1.71 1.96 -4.87
CA LEU A 37 1.97 0.70 -5.55
C LEU A 37 0.72 0.28 -6.32
N TRP A 38 0.81 0.25 -7.64
CA TRP A 38 -0.20 -0.41 -8.47
C TRP A 38 0.24 -1.85 -8.76
N THR A 39 -0.56 -2.82 -8.35
CA THR A 39 -0.29 -4.24 -8.62
C THR A 39 -1.56 -4.93 -9.14
N TYR A 40 -1.38 -5.93 -10.00
CA TYR A 40 -2.44 -6.79 -10.50
C TYR A 40 -2.06 -8.24 -10.21
N LEU A 41 -2.83 -8.91 -9.35
CA LEU A 41 -2.65 -10.31 -9.00
C LEU A 41 -3.82 -11.11 -9.57
N SER A 42 -3.53 -12.22 -10.23
CA SER A 42 -4.54 -13.11 -10.80
C SER A 42 -4.09 -14.56 -10.66
N LEU A 43 -5.08 -15.44 -10.55
CA LEU A 43 -4.90 -16.88 -10.40
C LEU A 43 -6.04 -17.57 -11.16
N PRO A 44 -5.78 -18.60 -11.97
CA PRO A 44 -6.85 -19.38 -12.60
C PRO A 44 -7.61 -20.18 -11.54
N LEU A 45 -8.95 -20.22 -11.64
CA LEU A 45 -9.77 -20.90 -10.64
C LEU A 45 -9.69 -22.42 -10.74
N GLU A 46 -9.63 -23.01 -11.94
CA GLU A 46 -9.57 -24.47 -12.19
C GLU A 46 -10.42 -25.32 -11.21
N ASN A 47 -9.81 -25.82 -10.13
CA ASN A 47 -10.43 -26.66 -9.09
C ASN A 47 -10.54 -25.99 -7.70
N LEU A 48 -10.17 -24.70 -7.60
CA LEU A 48 -10.21 -23.91 -6.39
C LEU A 48 -11.58 -23.28 -6.21
N SER A 49 -12.05 -23.25 -4.96
CA SER A 49 -13.15 -22.36 -4.59
C SER A 49 -12.67 -20.90 -4.63
N GLU A 50 -13.60 -19.96 -4.78
CA GLU A 50 -13.30 -18.52 -4.71
C GLU A 50 -12.58 -18.15 -3.41
N GLN A 51 -12.97 -18.78 -2.30
CA GLN A 51 -12.35 -18.53 -1.00
C GLN A 51 -10.90 -19.03 -0.96
N GLN A 52 -10.61 -20.19 -1.53
CA GLN A 52 -9.24 -20.69 -1.64
C GLN A 52 -8.38 -19.80 -2.54
N ALA A 53 -8.92 -19.37 -3.68
CA ALA A 53 -8.23 -18.45 -4.58
C ALA A 53 -7.93 -17.10 -3.90
N TYR A 54 -8.88 -16.57 -3.13
CA TYR A 54 -8.69 -15.34 -2.38
C TYR A 54 -7.58 -15.47 -1.32
N SER A 55 -7.56 -16.56 -0.55
CA SER A 55 -6.50 -16.80 0.44
C SER A 55 -5.11 -16.90 -0.20
N ILE A 56 -4.99 -17.52 -1.37
CA ILE A 56 -3.72 -17.59 -2.12
C ILE A 56 -3.28 -16.18 -2.56
N LEU A 57 -4.20 -15.40 -3.14
CA LEU A 57 -3.89 -14.03 -3.57
C LEU A 57 -3.49 -13.13 -2.40
N GLU A 58 -4.12 -13.30 -1.23
CA GLU A 58 -3.79 -12.57 -0.01
C GLU A 58 -2.39 -12.91 0.51
N GLU A 59 -2.02 -14.20 0.52
CA GLU A 59 -0.67 -14.64 0.91
C GLU A 59 0.41 -14.09 -0.04
N VAL A 60 0.16 -14.18 -1.36
CA VAL A 60 1.06 -13.62 -2.39
C VAL A 60 1.18 -12.11 -2.25
N TRP A 61 0.08 -11.40 -1.97
CA TRP A 61 0.10 -9.96 -1.72
C TRP A 61 0.98 -9.59 -0.53
N LEU A 62 0.85 -10.30 0.60
CA LEU A 62 1.66 -10.05 1.79
C LEU A 62 3.16 -10.24 1.50
N SER A 63 3.52 -11.33 0.82
CA SER A 63 4.90 -11.60 0.41
C SER A 63 5.46 -10.52 -0.54
N TRP A 64 4.69 -10.15 -1.57
CA TRP A 64 5.05 -9.10 -2.51
C TRP A 64 5.24 -7.75 -1.82
N TYR A 65 4.32 -7.37 -0.94
CA TYR A 65 4.38 -6.12 -0.19
C TYR A 65 5.62 -6.06 0.70
N GLN A 66 5.94 -7.15 1.43
CA GLN A 66 7.14 -7.23 2.26
C GLN A 66 8.44 -7.07 1.46
N TRP A 67 8.49 -7.59 0.23
CA TRP A 67 9.65 -7.39 -0.65
C TRP A 67 9.71 -5.97 -1.24
N TRP A 68 8.56 -5.42 -1.64
CA TRP A 68 8.48 -4.13 -2.32
C TRP A 68 8.72 -2.94 -1.36
N HIS A 69 8.05 -2.94 -0.21
CA HIS A 69 8.03 -1.83 0.75
C HIS A 69 9.43 -1.29 1.12
N PRO A 70 10.42 -2.12 1.52
CA PRO A 70 11.76 -1.61 1.87
C PRO A 70 12.58 -1.12 0.67
N ARG A 71 12.17 -1.44 -0.57
CA ARG A 71 12.83 -1.00 -1.82
C ARG A 71 12.18 0.23 -2.42
N PHE A 72 11.12 0.72 -1.79
CA PHE A 72 10.46 1.93 -2.23
C PHE A 72 11.41 3.12 -2.03
N PRO A 73 11.72 3.90 -3.09
CA PRO A 73 12.73 4.96 -2.99
C PRO A 73 12.37 6.00 -1.93
N ASN A 74 13.31 6.29 -1.04
CA ASN A 74 13.27 7.52 -0.27
C ASN A 74 13.46 8.69 -1.26
N ILE A 75 12.69 9.76 -1.07
CA ILE A 75 12.91 11.03 -1.79
C ILE A 75 14.06 11.75 -1.10
#